data_AF-A0ABD1CLE7-F1
#
_entry.id   AF-A0ABD1CLE7-F1
#
_cell.length_a   1.000
_cell.length_b   1.000
_cell.length_c   1.000
_cell.angle_alpha   90.00
_cell.angle_beta   90.00
_cell.angle_gamma   90.00
#
_symmetry.space_group_name_H-M   'P 1'
#
loop_
_entity.id
_entity.type
_entity.pdbx_description
1 polymer ?
#
loop_
_entity_poly.entity_id
_entity_poly.type
_entity_poly.pdbx_seq_one_letter_code
_entity_poly.pdbx_strand_id
1 'polypeptide(L)'
;MKGKFSARKALYSLKTLKMVRTKKRKVAITVLEKIGGAKNGGEQKVLVKKNKSYLLTKSLSACKKKSTCTEKSIFAEKEVKNVPSEQHKADQKTVGDEVLNATKTHPEVTTFSMLS
;
A
#
# COMPACT_ATOMS: atom_id res chain seq x y z
N MET A 1 25.92 -16.26 15.59
CA MET A 1 24.54 -15.75 15.80
C MET A 1 24.08 -16.15 17.20
N LYS A 2 23.48 -15.24 18.00
CA LYS A 2 22.97 -15.60 19.34
C LYS A 2 21.79 -16.58 19.18
N GLY A 3 21.92 -17.79 19.72
CA GLY A 3 20.93 -18.85 19.58
C GLY A 3 19.69 -18.67 20.46
N LYS A 4 18.64 -19.46 20.20
CA LYS A 4 17.34 -19.45 20.92
C LYS A 4 17.50 -19.58 22.45
N PHE A 5 18.54 -20.28 22.90
CA PHE A 5 18.86 -20.46 24.31
C PHE A 5 19.30 -19.17 25.02
N SER A 6 20.10 -18.34 24.34
CA SER A 6 20.57 -17.06 24.88
C SER A 6 19.40 -16.08 25.10
N ALA A 7 18.45 -16.04 24.17
CA ALA A 7 17.24 -15.23 24.29
C ALA A 7 16.38 -15.64 25.51
N ARG A 8 16.22 -16.94 25.77
CA ARG A 8 15.45 -17.45 26.94
C ARG A 8 16.09 -17.07 28.27
N LYS A 9 17.42 -17.16 28.38
CA LYS A 9 18.16 -16.75 29.58
C LYS A 9 18.04 -15.25 29.85
N ALA A 10 18.09 -14.41 28.81
CA ALA A 10 17.92 -12.97 28.93
C ALA A 10 16.53 -12.56 29.46
N LEU A 11 15.46 -13.28 29.09
CA LEU A 11 14.13 -13.03 29.65
C LEU A 11 14.06 -13.38 31.15
N TYR A 12 14.74 -14.45 31.57
CA TYR A 12 14.78 -14.86 32.97
C TYR A 12 15.55 -13.86 33.85
N SER A 13 16.63 -13.25 33.33
CA SER A 13 17.37 -12.21 34.07
C SER A 13 16.56 -10.94 34.36
N LEU A 14 15.48 -10.69 33.60
CA LEU A 14 14.62 -9.52 33.79
C LEU A 14 13.49 -9.74 34.82
N LYS A 15 13.32 -10.97 35.35
CA LYS A 15 12.20 -11.32 36.25
C LYS A 15 12.22 -10.60 37.59
N THR A 16 13.40 -10.27 38.10
CA THR A 16 13.57 -9.61 39.40
C THR A 16 13.49 -8.09 39.31
N LEU A 17 13.47 -7.53 38.09
CA LEU A 17 13.37 -6.10 37.86
C LEU A 17 11.92 -5.64 38.00
N LYS A 18 11.66 -4.75 38.96
CA LYS A 18 10.35 -4.10 39.09
C LYS A 18 10.20 -3.06 37.98
N MET A 19 9.17 -3.22 37.13
CA MET A 19 8.85 -2.23 36.11
C MET A 19 8.36 -0.94 36.77
N VAL A 20 9.16 0.13 36.68
CA VAL A 20 8.74 1.45 37.13
C VAL A 20 7.69 1.98 36.16
N ARG A 21 6.46 2.15 36.64
CA ARG A 21 5.40 2.78 35.84
C ARG A 21 5.69 4.27 35.70
N THR A 22 5.91 4.73 34.47
CA THR A 22 6.01 6.16 34.18
C THR A 22 4.64 6.82 34.36
N LYS A 23 4.59 7.93 35.12
CA LYS A 23 3.36 8.73 35.26
C LYS A 23 3.12 9.48 33.94
N LYS A 24 2.03 9.15 33.24
CA LYS A 24 1.60 9.92 32.07
C LYS A 24 1.20 11.33 32.50
N ARG A 25 1.61 12.34 31.73
CA ARG A 25 1.21 13.74 31.96
C ARG A 25 -0.31 13.85 31.80
N LYS A 26 -0.99 14.51 32.74
CA LYS A 26 -2.43 14.80 32.66
C LYS A 26 -2.60 16.03 31.77
N VAL A 27 -3.24 15.86 30.60
CA VAL A 27 -3.56 16.97 29.70
C VAL A 27 -4.90 17.57 30.13
N ALA A 28 -5.02 18.90 30.10
CA ALA A 28 -6.27 19.59 30.41
C ALA A 28 -7.36 19.24 29.39
N ILE A 29 -8.51 18.81 29.88
CA ILE A 29 -9.65 18.39 29.05
C ILE A 29 -10.52 19.60 28.67
N THR A 30 -10.63 20.58 29.56
CA THR A 30 -11.47 21.78 29.42
C THR A 30 -10.65 23.06 29.52
N VAL A 31 -11.02 24.06 28.74
CA VAL A 31 -10.47 25.43 28.75
C VAL A 31 -11.56 26.39 29.22
N LEU A 32 -11.19 27.42 29.98
CA LEU A 32 -12.08 28.53 30.34
C LEU A 32 -12.02 29.58 29.23
N GLU A 33 -13.11 29.78 28.51
CA GLU A 33 -13.21 30.80 27.47
C GLU A 33 -14.07 31.97 27.95
N LYS A 34 -13.69 33.20 27.60
CA LYS A 34 -14.49 34.38 27.91
C LYS A 34 -15.67 34.48 26.96
N ILE A 35 -16.88 34.60 27.50
CA ILE A 35 -18.09 34.81 26.69
C ILE A 35 -18.27 36.31 26.48
N GLY A 36 -18.51 36.74 25.24
CA GLY A 36 -18.85 38.12 24.93
C GLY A 36 -20.25 38.50 25.45
N GLY A 37 -20.34 39.64 26.14
CA GLY A 37 -21.61 40.28 26.52
C GLY A 37 -21.77 40.52 28.02
N ALA A 38 -22.22 41.72 28.38
CA ALA A 38 -22.36 42.19 29.77
C ALA A 38 -23.34 41.36 30.63
N LYS A 39 -24.22 40.56 30.02
CA LYS A 39 -25.24 39.73 30.69
C LYS A 39 -24.94 38.23 30.67
N ASN A 40 -23.81 37.80 30.09
CA ASN A 40 -23.53 36.39 29.81
C ASN A 40 -22.49 35.76 30.76
N GLY A 41 -22.37 36.25 32.00
CA GLY A 41 -21.69 35.53 33.08
C GLY A 41 -20.17 35.35 32.96
N GLY A 42 -19.50 36.02 32.02
CA GLY A 42 -18.04 36.16 31.98
C GLY A 42 -17.27 34.98 31.39
N GLU A 43 -17.36 33.77 31.95
CA GLU A 43 -16.51 32.62 31.58
C GLU A 43 -17.31 31.33 31.34
N GLN A 44 -17.02 30.64 30.23
CA GLN A 44 -17.56 29.31 29.91
C GLN A 44 -16.48 28.24 30.00
N LYS A 45 -16.82 27.10 30.62
CA LYS A 45 -15.97 25.90 30.56
C LYS A 45 -16.26 25.15 29.25
N VAL A 46 -15.32 25.15 28.31
CA VAL A 46 -15.46 24.51 27.01
C VAL A 46 -14.53 23.31 26.91
N LEU A 47 -15.06 22.20 26.40
CA LEU A 47 -14.30 20.97 26.15
C LEU A 47 -13.43 21.15 24.89
N VAL A 48 -12.13 20.85 24.97
CA VAL A 48 -11.18 20.98 23.84
C VAL A 48 -11.62 20.14 22.63
N LYS A 49 -12.24 18.98 22.87
CA LYS A 49 -12.78 18.11 21.82
C LYS A 49 -14.18 17.65 22.16
N LYS A 50 -15.18 18.17 21.44
CA LYS A 50 -16.60 17.77 21.62
C LYS A 50 -16.83 16.32 21.20
N ASN A 51 -17.74 15.65 21.91
CA ASN A 51 -18.19 14.30 21.58
C ASN A 51 -19.07 14.33 20.32
N LYS A 52 -19.12 13.21 19.59
CA LYS A 52 -20.03 13.05 18.46
C LYS A 52 -21.47 13.11 18.97
N SER A 53 -22.34 13.87 18.30
CA SER A 53 -23.76 13.95 18.64
C SER A 53 -24.51 12.66 18.31
N TYR A 54 -24.05 11.92 17.31
CA TYR A 54 -24.59 10.64 16.91
C TYR A 54 -23.60 9.52 17.19
N LEU A 55 -24.08 8.47 17.83
CA LEU A 55 -23.35 7.22 18.03
C LEU A 55 -23.97 6.16 17.12
N LEU A 56 -23.12 5.37 16.46
CA LEU A 56 -23.60 4.24 15.65
C LEU A 56 -24.22 3.18 16.60
N THR A 57 -25.39 2.66 16.24
CA THR A 57 -26.07 1.59 16.99
C THR A 57 -25.29 0.28 16.99
N LYS A 58 -24.45 0.05 15.96
CA LYS A 58 -23.51 -1.07 15.87
C LYS A 58 -22.14 -0.54 15.47
N SER A 59 -21.10 -0.86 16.23
CA SER A 59 -19.73 -0.55 15.84
C SER A 59 -19.35 -1.37 14.61
N LEU A 60 -19.22 -0.71 13.46
CA LEU A 60 -18.56 -1.34 12.31
C LEU A 60 -17.10 -1.53 12.71
N SER A 61 -16.65 -2.79 12.83
CA SER A 61 -15.22 -3.09 12.93
C SER A 61 -14.52 -2.39 11.77
N ALA A 62 -13.43 -1.67 12.05
CA ALA A 62 -12.81 -0.73 11.12
C ALA A 62 -12.53 -1.39 9.76
N CYS A 63 -13.47 -1.23 8.83
CA CYS A 63 -13.34 -1.71 7.47
C CYS A 63 -12.19 -0.91 6.86
N LYS A 64 -11.14 -1.60 6.38
CA LYS A 64 -10.06 -0.99 5.60
C LYS A 64 -10.74 -0.10 4.57
N LYS A 65 -10.40 1.20 4.53
CA LYS A 65 -11.00 2.16 3.59
C LYS A 65 -10.85 1.59 2.18
N LYS A 66 -11.91 0.96 1.68
CA LYS A 66 -12.06 0.73 0.26
C LYS A 66 -12.32 2.13 -0.29
N SER A 67 -11.49 2.56 -1.23
CA SER A 67 -11.77 3.75 -2.05
C SER A 67 -13.25 3.71 -2.40
N THR A 68 -13.94 4.83 -2.14
CA THR A 68 -15.39 5.00 -2.30
C THR A 68 -15.91 4.16 -3.46
N CYS A 69 -16.63 3.09 -3.13
CA CYS A 69 -17.29 2.24 -4.09
C CYS A 69 -18.57 2.94 -4.52
N THR A 70 -18.44 3.82 -5.49
CA THR A 70 -19.53 4.26 -6.35
C THR A 70 -18.92 4.54 -7.71
N GLU A 71 -18.84 3.45 -8.49
CA GLU A 71 -18.70 3.44 -9.95
C GLU A 71 -17.30 3.74 -10.52
N LYS A 72 -16.82 2.81 -11.36
CA LYS A 72 -15.59 2.86 -12.20
C LYS A 72 -14.32 2.49 -11.39
N SER A 73 -13.62 1.40 -11.67
CA SER A 73 -13.11 1.03 -12.99
C SER A 73 -12.77 -0.47 -13.06
N ILE A 74 -13.61 -1.23 -13.75
CA ILE A 74 -13.33 -2.63 -14.15
C ILE A 74 -12.47 -2.65 -15.42
N PHE A 75 -12.49 -1.57 -16.20
CA PHE A 75 -11.60 -1.32 -17.33
C PHE A 75 -10.66 -0.17 -16.97
N ALA A 76 -9.63 -0.47 -16.17
CA ALA A 76 -8.47 0.39 -16.12
C ALA A 76 -7.78 0.27 -17.49
N GLU A 77 -7.73 1.36 -18.25
CA GLU A 77 -7.06 1.40 -19.56
C GLU A 77 -5.57 1.12 -19.33
N LYS A 78 -5.17 -0.13 -19.59
CA LYS A 78 -3.76 -0.51 -19.57
C LYS A 78 -3.21 -0.15 -20.93
N GLU A 79 -2.28 0.80 -20.98
CA GLU A 79 -1.41 0.96 -22.14
C GLU A 79 -0.53 -0.30 -22.26
N VAL A 80 -1.01 -1.30 -22.99
CA VAL A 80 -0.18 -2.45 -23.37
C VAL A 80 0.67 -2.02 -24.55
N LYS A 81 1.82 -1.41 -24.27
CA LYS A 81 2.84 -1.18 -25.30
C LYS A 81 3.30 -2.56 -25.80
N ASN A 82 3.05 -2.86 -27.07
CA ASN A 82 3.49 -4.10 -27.69
C ASN A 82 5.01 -4.04 -27.88
N VAL A 83 5.74 -4.47 -26.86
CA VAL A 83 7.19 -4.60 -26.89
C VAL A 83 7.50 -6.10 -27.03
N PRO A 84 8.10 -6.55 -28.15
CA PRO A 84 8.44 -7.95 -28.32
C PRO A 84 9.41 -8.38 -27.22
N SER A 85 9.05 -9.45 -26.52
CA SER A 85 9.87 -10.01 -25.44
C SER A 85 11.23 -10.46 -25.99
N GLU A 86 12.24 -10.45 -25.14
CA GLU A 86 13.58 -10.93 -25.52
C GLU A 86 13.54 -12.39 -25.96
N GLN A 87 12.64 -13.18 -25.37
CA GLN A 87 12.38 -14.56 -25.78
C GLN A 87 11.86 -14.64 -27.22
N HIS A 88 10.88 -13.82 -27.61
CA HIS A 88 10.35 -13.82 -28.97
C HIS A 88 11.42 -13.48 -30.02
N LYS A 89 12.36 -12.60 -29.69
CA LYS A 89 13.46 -12.25 -30.60
C LYS A 89 14.47 -13.38 -30.74
N ALA A 90 14.78 -14.09 -29.66
CA ALA A 90 15.70 -15.22 -29.68
C ALA A 90 15.13 -16.38 -30.52
N ASP A 91 13.86 -16.71 -30.31
CA ASP A 91 13.19 -17.79 -31.03
C ASP A 91 13.01 -17.46 -32.52
N GLN A 92 12.75 -16.19 -32.85
CA GLN A 92 12.66 -15.77 -34.25
C GLN A 92 14.01 -15.88 -34.97
N LYS A 93 15.13 -15.65 -34.27
CA LYS A 93 16.46 -15.74 -34.87
C LYS A 93 16.84 -17.19 -35.18
N THR A 94 16.60 -18.11 -34.25
CA THR A 94 16.92 -19.53 -34.48
C THR A 94 16.12 -20.10 -35.64
N VAL A 95 14.81 -19.85 -35.66
CA VAL A 95 13.92 -20.29 -36.75
C VAL A 95 14.32 -19.62 -38.07
N GLY A 96 14.66 -18.33 -38.05
CA GLY A 96 15.08 -17.60 -39.24
C GLY A 96 16.36 -18.15 -39.86
N ASP A 97 17.37 -18.48 -39.05
CA ASP A 97 18.66 -19.00 -39.52
C ASP A 97 18.49 -20.37 -40.22
N GLU A 98 17.62 -21.24 -39.69
CA GLU A 98 17.32 -22.54 -40.30
C GLU A 98 16.62 -22.40 -41.65
N VAL A 99 15.59 -21.55 -41.72
CA VAL A 99 14.83 -21.29 -42.96
C VAL A 99 15.71 -20.65 -44.02
N LEU A 100 16.58 -19.72 -43.64
CA LEU A 100 17.53 -19.07 -44.54
C LEU A 100 18.55 -20.07 -45.11
N ASN A 101 19.02 -21.01 -44.31
CA ASN A 101 19.97 -22.01 -44.79
C ASN A 101 19.31 -23.01 -45.76
N ALA A 102 18.06 -23.39 -45.51
CA ALA A 102 17.28 -24.25 -46.41
C ALA A 102 16.93 -23.54 -47.74
N THR A 103 16.70 -22.23 -47.72
CA THR A 103 16.36 -21.49 -48.95
C THR A 103 17.59 -21.18 -49.79
N LYS A 104 18.78 -21.02 -49.19
CA LYS A 104 20.04 -20.83 -49.95
C LYS A 104 20.39 -22.00 -50.86
N THR A 105 19.93 -23.21 -50.56
CA THR A 105 20.17 -24.39 -51.43
C THR A 105 19.25 -24.41 -52.66
N HIS A 106 18.21 -23.57 -52.70
CA HIS A 106 17.24 -23.47 -53.79
C HIS A 106 17.10 -22.01 -54.26
N PRO A 107 17.97 -21.53 -55.17
CA PRO A 107 18.05 -20.11 -55.54
C PRO A 107 16.78 -19.57 -56.23
N GLU A 108 15.99 -20.45 -56.86
CA GLU A 108 14.73 -20.07 -57.53
C GLU A 108 13.65 -19.58 -56.55
N VAL A 109 13.60 -20.17 -55.34
CA VAL A 109 12.65 -19.79 -54.28
C VAL A 109 12.99 -18.40 -53.74
N THR A 110 14.29 -18.08 -53.62
CA THR A 110 14.75 -16.75 -53.20
C THR A 110 14.32 -15.67 -54.19
N THR A 111 14.49 -15.92 -55.50
CA THR A 111 14.15 -14.94 -56.55
C THR A 111 12.65 -14.70 -56.68
N PHE A 112 11.81 -15.71 -56.47
CA PHE A 112 10.35 -15.55 -56.56
C PHE A 112 9.78 -14.64 -55.46
N SER A 113 10.36 -14.68 -54.25
CA SER A 113 9.92 -13.84 -53.12
C SER A 113 10.26 -12.34 -53.27
N MET A 114 11.28 -12.00 -54.07
CA MET A 114 11.75 -10.61 -54.24
C MET A 114 11.03 -9.86 -55.37
N LEU A 115 10.20 -10.57 -56.15
CA LEU A 115 9.44 -10.02 -57.29
C LEU A 115 7.96 -9.75 -56.97
N SER A 116 7.52 -10.05 -55.73
CA SER A 116 6.18 -9.77 -55.20
C SER A 116 6.23 -8.67 -54.14
#